data_AF-A0A944ZPL7-F1
#
_entry.id   AF-A0A944ZPL7-F1
#
_cell.length_a   1.000
_cell.length_b   1.000
_cell.length_c   1.000
_cell.angle_alpha   90.00
_cell.angle_beta   90.00
_cell.angle_gamma   90.00
#
_symmetry.space_group_name_H-M   'P 1'
#
loop_
_entity.id
_entity.type
_entity.pdbx_description
1 polymer ?
#
loop_
_entity_poly.entity_id
_entity_poly.type
_entity_poly.pdbx_seq_one_letter_code
_entity_poly.pdbx_strand_id
1 'polypeptide(L)'
;MNAWIEAYTLISNTMIEGANASRKSAPPAPSRVPPPATMHTPEPEVSTANDAMKEKLLEEIKDLRNEIERVGNVAGEIGDIAKQTNLLALNATIEAARAGEQGKGFAVVAGEVKVLSGQTAEATKEISEVVTRLRKRADTIAELF
;
A
#
# COMPACT_ATOMS: atom_id res chain seq x y z
N MET A 1 -31.03 -5.76 23.30
CA MET A 1 -31.57 -4.49 22.78
C MET A 1 -32.75 -4.16 23.68
N ASN A 2 -32.67 -3.17 24.59
CA ASN A 2 -33.78 -2.53 25.38
C ASN A 2 -33.33 -1.85 26.70
N ALA A 3 -32.09 -2.04 27.18
CA ALA A 3 -31.64 -1.42 28.44
C ALA A 3 -31.58 0.12 28.43
N TRP A 4 -31.35 0.73 27.25
CA TRP A 4 -31.24 2.18 27.11
C TRP A 4 -32.59 2.91 27.07
N ILE A 5 -33.66 2.21 26.65
CA ILE A 5 -35.02 2.80 26.58
C ILE A 5 -35.65 2.82 27.98
N GLU A 6 -35.40 1.80 28.80
CA GLU A 6 -35.86 1.75 30.19
C GLU A 6 -35.20 2.83 31.06
N ALA A 7 -33.90 3.10 30.86
CA ALA A 7 -33.17 4.14 31.59
C ALA A 7 -33.73 5.55 31.32
N TYR A 8 -34.12 5.86 30.07
CA TYR A 8 -34.70 7.17 29.73
C TYR A 8 -36.11 7.35 30.32
N THR A 9 -36.88 6.28 30.41
CA THR A 9 -38.24 6.31 30.95
C THR A 9 -38.23 6.53 32.47
N LEU A 10 -37.29 5.91 33.20
CA LEU A 10 -37.18 6.02 34.66
C LEU A 10 -36.81 7.44 35.14
N ILE A 11 -35.95 8.14 34.39
CA ILE A 11 -35.51 9.50 34.71
C ILE A 11 -36.67 10.51 34.50
N SER A 12 -37.51 10.29 33.48
CA SER A 12 -38.65 11.17 33.23
C SER A 12 -39.72 11.11 34.32
N ASN A 13 -40.00 9.91 34.86
CA ASN A 13 -41.03 9.73 35.89
C ASN A 13 -40.57 10.27 37.25
N THR A 14 -39.29 10.13 37.61
CA THR A 14 -38.74 10.65 38.88
C THR A 14 -38.67 12.18 38.92
N MET A 15 -38.49 12.85 37.78
CA MET A 15 -38.57 14.31 37.71
C MET A 15 -40.01 14.85 37.85
N ILE A 16 -41.03 14.10 37.42
CA ILE A 16 -42.44 14.51 37.55
C ILE A 16 -42.94 14.35 38.99
N GLU A 17 -42.51 13.32 39.70
CA GLU A 17 -42.87 13.13 41.12
C GLU A 17 -42.19 14.17 42.04
N GLY A 18 -40.93 14.54 41.75
CA GLY A 18 -40.23 15.61 42.47
C GLY A 18 -40.83 17.01 42.24
N ALA A 19 -41.41 17.26 41.06
CA ALA A 19 -41.97 18.56 40.69
C ALA A 19 -43.33 18.86 41.36
N ASN A 20 -44.12 17.85 41.73
CA ASN A 20 -45.42 18.06 42.38
C ASN A 20 -45.30 18.37 43.89
N ALA A 21 -44.20 17.99 44.55
CA ALA A 21 -44.01 18.18 45.99
C ALA A 21 -43.65 19.62 46.41
N SER A 22 -43.14 20.45 45.48
CA SER A 22 -42.62 21.80 45.80
C SER A 22 -43.54 22.96 45.40
N ARG A 23 -44.79 22.68 44.98
CA ARG A 23 -45.74 23.69 44.48
C ARG A 23 -46.58 24.34 45.59
N LYS A 24 -45.95 24.82 46.66
CA LYS A 24 -46.56 25.81 47.57
C LYS A 24 -45.49 26.85 47.91
N SER A 25 -45.80 28.12 47.62
CA SER A 25 -45.05 29.35 47.95
C SER A 25 -43.72 29.63 47.24
N ALA A 26 -43.76 30.08 45.98
CA ALA A 26 -42.70 30.91 45.42
C ALA A 26 -43.28 31.92 44.39
N PRO A 27 -42.87 33.21 44.39
CA PRO A 27 -43.29 34.21 43.41
C PRO A 27 -42.68 33.93 42.02
N PRO A 28 -43.30 34.41 40.91
CA PRO A 28 -42.83 34.11 39.57
C PRO A 28 -41.48 34.79 39.28
N ALA A 29 -40.46 33.98 38.93
CA ALA A 29 -39.18 34.46 38.41
C ALA A 29 -39.32 34.97 36.96
N PRO A 30 -38.53 35.97 36.53
CA PRO A 30 -38.57 36.47 35.16
C PRO A 30 -38.13 35.38 34.16
N SER A 31 -38.89 35.22 33.07
CA SER A 31 -38.60 34.25 32.02
C SER A 31 -37.37 34.62 31.21
N ARG A 32 -36.17 34.23 31.67
CA ARG A 32 -35.05 34.01 30.76
C ARG A 32 -35.04 32.54 30.39
N VAL A 33 -35.60 32.23 29.23
CA VAL A 33 -35.30 30.97 28.54
C VAL A 33 -33.77 30.98 28.31
N PRO A 34 -32.99 30.05 28.87
CA PRO A 34 -31.60 29.92 28.48
C PRO A 34 -31.56 29.59 26.97
N PRO A 35 -30.68 30.19 26.16
CA PRO A 35 -30.53 29.77 24.78
C PRO A 35 -30.25 28.26 24.76
N PRO A 36 -30.79 27.51 23.77
CA PRO A 36 -30.54 26.08 23.67
C PRO A 36 -29.03 25.88 23.68
N ALA A 37 -28.55 25.03 24.60
CA ALA A 37 -27.15 24.64 24.61
C ALA A 37 -26.79 24.21 23.20
N THR A 38 -25.88 24.95 22.54
CA THR A 38 -25.32 24.54 21.28
C THR A 38 -24.76 23.15 21.51
N MET A 39 -25.39 22.14 20.91
CA MET A 39 -24.75 20.83 20.73
C MET A 39 -23.48 21.11 19.96
N HIS A 40 -22.35 21.21 20.66
CA HIS A 40 -21.05 21.11 20.05
C HIS A 40 -20.99 19.68 19.52
N THR A 41 -21.21 19.51 18.23
CA THR A 41 -20.80 18.29 17.52
C THR A 41 -19.30 18.16 17.75
N PRO A 42 -18.81 17.07 18.35
CA PRO A 42 -17.38 16.89 18.52
C PRO A 42 -16.78 16.53 17.16
N GLU A 43 -16.40 17.51 16.34
CA GLU A 43 -15.57 17.29 15.15
C GLU A 43 -14.56 18.45 15.05
N PRO A 44 -13.29 18.20 15.43
CA PRO A 44 -12.26 18.06 14.38
C PRO A 44 -11.15 17.02 14.62
N GLU A 45 -11.16 16.21 15.70
CA GLU A 45 -10.02 15.31 15.99
C GLU A 45 -9.89 14.12 15.01
N VAL A 46 -10.98 13.67 14.39
CA VAL A 46 -10.96 12.52 13.47
C VAL A 46 -10.47 12.89 12.06
N SER A 47 -10.65 14.15 11.62
CA SER A 47 -10.26 14.59 10.27
C SER A 47 -8.74 14.67 10.12
N THR A 48 -8.06 15.30 11.08
CA THR A 48 -6.61 15.52 11.02
C THR A 48 -5.81 14.20 11.11
N ALA A 49 -6.31 13.23 11.88
CA ALA A 49 -5.71 11.90 11.96
C ALA A 49 -5.82 11.13 10.63
N ASN A 50 -6.95 11.26 9.92
CA ASN A 50 -7.15 10.64 8.62
C ASN A 50 -6.29 11.31 7.53
N ASP A 51 -6.14 12.63 7.57
CA ASP A 51 -5.29 13.37 6.63
C ASP A 51 -3.81 13.02 6.82
N ALA A 52 -3.31 12.98 8.06
CA ALA A 52 -1.94 12.59 8.36
C ALA A 52 -1.65 11.12 7.98
N MET A 53 -2.63 10.22 8.16
CA MET A 53 -2.52 8.83 7.73
C MET A 53 -2.43 8.73 6.19
N LYS A 54 -3.23 9.51 5.47
CA LYS A 54 -3.21 9.58 4.01
C LYS A 54 -1.86 10.10 3.49
N GLU A 55 -1.33 11.18 4.06
CA GLU A 55 -0.01 11.71 3.70
C GLU A 55 1.10 10.66 3.87
N LYS A 56 1.13 10.00 5.03
CA LYS A 56 2.11 8.94 5.30
C LYS A 56 1.99 7.78 4.30
N LEU A 57 0.78 7.35 3.99
CA LEU A 57 0.57 6.25 3.03
C LEU A 57 1.02 6.63 1.61
N LEU A 58 0.78 7.88 1.18
CA LEU A 58 1.27 8.37 -0.10
C LEU A 58 2.80 8.42 -0.16
N GLU A 59 3.46 8.75 0.95
CA GLU A 59 4.92 8.70 1.07
C GLU A 59 5.45 7.27 0.95
N GLU A 60 4.86 6.31 1.68
CA GLU A 60 5.24 4.88 1.60
C GLU A 60 5.03 4.31 0.19
N ILE A 61 3.96 4.70 -0.51
CA ILE A 61 3.73 4.28 -1.90
C ILE A 61 4.79 4.87 -2.85
N LYS A 62 5.21 6.12 -2.61
CA LYS A 62 6.27 6.75 -3.39
C LYS A 62 7.60 6.01 -3.19
N ASP A 63 7.93 5.66 -1.96
CA ASP A 63 9.16 4.92 -1.66
C ASP A 63 9.11 3.50 -2.25
N LEU A 64 7.98 2.82 -2.14
CA LEU A 64 7.74 1.53 -2.80
C LEU A 64 7.93 1.62 -4.33
N ARG A 65 7.43 2.68 -4.98
CA ARG A 65 7.66 2.90 -6.42
C ARG A 65 9.14 3.04 -6.73
N ASN A 66 9.89 3.80 -5.93
CA ASN A 66 11.33 3.98 -6.12
C ASN A 66 12.09 2.66 -5.98
N GLU A 67 11.73 1.82 -5.01
CA GLU A 67 12.33 0.49 -4.84
C GLU A 67 12.01 -0.44 -6.01
N ILE A 68 10.75 -0.46 -6.48
CA ILE A 68 10.32 -1.24 -7.65
C ILE A 68 11.11 -0.84 -8.91
N GLU A 69 11.28 0.46 -9.17
CA GLU A 69 12.07 0.96 -10.30
C GLU A 69 13.54 0.54 -10.19
N ARG A 70 14.12 0.58 -8.99
CA ARG A 70 15.49 0.12 -8.75
C ARG A 70 15.66 -1.37 -9.05
N VAL A 71 14.70 -2.21 -8.66
CA VAL A 71 14.68 -3.63 -9.03
C VAL A 71 14.59 -3.81 -10.54
N GLY A 72 13.73 -3.04 -11.21
CA GLY A 72 13.61 -3.04 -12.68
C GLY A 72 14.91 -2.70 -13.39
N ASN A 73 15.62 -1.66 -12.91
CA ASN A 73 16.92 -1.26 -13.48
C ASN A 73 17.98 -2.36 -13.34
N VAL A 74 18.12 -2.93 -12.15
CA VAL A 74 19.07 -4.03 -11.90
C VAL A 74 18.73 -5.26 -12.75
N ALA A 75 17.44 -5.60 -12.87
CA ALA A 75 17.02 -6.70 -13.74
C ALA A 75 17.36 -6.44 -15.21
N GLY A 76 17.19 -5.20 -15.69
CA GLY A 76 17.59 -4.76 -17.02
C GLY A 76 19.09 -4.92 -17.26
N GLU A 77 19.93 -4.46 -16.34
CA GLU A 77 21.38 -4.60 -16.39
C GLU A 77 21.81 -6.07 -16.46
N ILE A 78 21.22 -6.94 -15.64
CA ILE A 78 21.48 -8.39 -15.68
C ILE A 78 21.06 -8.97 -17.04
N GLY A 79 19.94 -8.52 -17.60
CA GLY A 79 19.46 -8.92 -18.91
C GLY A 79 20.44 -8.56 -20.03
N ASP A 80 21.07 -7.39 -19.95
CA ASP A 80 22.09 -6.97 -20.91
C ASP A 80 23.40 -7.75 -20.75
N ILE A 81 23.83 -8.04 -19.51
CA ILE A 81 24.95 -8.94 -19.23
C ILE A 81 24.67 -10.34 -19.81
N ALA A 82 23.45 -10.85 -19.67
CA ALA A 82 23.06 -12.14 -20.21
C ALA A 82 23.16 -12.17 -21.75
N LYS A 83 22.68 -11.11 -22.43
CA LYS A 83 22.82 -10.98 -23.89
C LYS A 83 24.29 -10.94 -24.34
N GLN A 84 25.12 -10.16 -23.64
CA GLN A 84 26.56 -10.08 -23.94
C GLN A 84 27.25 -11.43 -23.72
N THR A 85 26.92 -12.12 -22.62
CA THR A 85 27.43 -13.45 -22.29
C THR A 85 27.04 -14.47 -23.37
N ASN A 86 25.79 -14.43 -23.84
CA ASN A 86 25.33 -15.27 -24.94
C ASN A 86 26.10 -15.01 -26.25
N LEU A 87 26.41 -13.75 -26.57
CA LEU A 87 27.23 -13.40 -27.74
C LEU A 87 28.68 -13.88 -27.59
N LEU A 88 29.27 -13.74 -26.40
CA LEU A 88 30.60 -14.27 -26.10
C LEU A 88 30.64 -15.80 -26.23
N ALA A 89 29.63 -16.49 -25.70
CA ALA A 89 29.50 -17.94 -25.81
C ALA A 89 29.34 -18.39 -27.27
N LEU A 90 28.60 -17.64 -28.09
CA LEU A 90 28.48 -17.88 -29.52
C LEU A 90 29.84 -17.76 -30.22
N ASN A 91 30.58 -16.68 -29.96
CA ASN A 91 31.93 -16.49 -30.51
C ASN A 91 32.88 -17.62 -30.09
N ALA A 92 32.82 -18.04 -28.83
CA ALA A 92 33.60 -19.18 -28.32
C ALA A 92 33.21 -20.49 -29.02
N THR A 93 31.92 -20.71 -29.31
CA THR A 93 31.44 -21.87 -30.07
C THR A 93 32.01 -21.88 -31.49
N ILE A 94 32.05 -20.72 -32.16
CA ILE A 94 32.62 -20.57 -33.52
C ILE A 94 34.11 -20.89 -33.50
N GLU A 95 34.87 -20.33 -32.54
CA GLU A 95 36.31 -20.56 -32.46
C GLU A 95 36.64 -22.02 -32.08
N ALA A 96 35.83 -22.63 -31.20
CA ALA A 96 35.93 -24.05 -30.89
C ALA A 96 35.71 -24.94 -32.12
N ALA A 97 34.72 -24.62 -32.97
CA ALA A 97 34.52 -25.31 -34.24
C ALA A 97 35.71 -25.14 -35.19
N ARG A 98 36.32 -23.93 -35.23
CA ARG A 98 37.50 -23.63 -36.04
C ARG A 98 38.75 -24.41 -35.59
N ALA A 99 38.89 -24.66 -34.30
CA ALA A 99 39.96 -25.47 -33.73
C ALA A 99 39.80 -26.99 -33.99
N GLY A 100 38.68 -27.42 -34.59
CA GLY A 100 38.42 -28.81 -34.94
C GLY A 100 38.44 -29.73 -33.71
N GLU A 101 39.19 -30.83 -33.79
CA GLU A 101 39.29 -31.82 -32.70
C GLU A 101 39.78 -31.23 -31.38
N GLN A 102 40.69 -30.24 -31.44
CA GLN A 102 41.24 -29.59 -30.25
C GLN A 102 40.22 -28.68 -29.54
N GLY A 103 39.17 -28.26 -30.25
CA GLY A 103 38.13 -27.38 -29.72
C GLY A 103 36.96 -28.09 -29.06
N LYS A 104 36.87 -29.43 -29.11
CA LYS A 104 35.69 -30.19 -28.63
C LYS A 104 35.32 -29.90 -27.18
N GLY A 105 36.30 -29.83 -26.27
CA GLY A 105 36.05 -29.50 -24.86
C GLY A 105 35.52 -28.08 -24.68
N PHE A 106 36.08 -27.12 -25.41
CA PHE A 106 35.64 -25.72 -25.38
C PHE A 106 34.24 -25.54 -25.96
N ALA A 107 33.87 -26.33 -26.99
CA ALA A 107 32.54 -26.29 -27.57
C ALA A 107 31.45 -26.71 -26.57
N VAL A 108 31.71 -27.71 -25.73
CA VAL A 108 30.76 -28.14 -24.67
C VAL A 108 30.55 -27.03 -23.65
N VAL A 109 31.64 -26.44 -23.15
CA VAL A 109 31.56 -25.34 -22.18
C VAL A 109 30.86 -24.12 -22.77
N ALA A 110 31.18 -23.74 -24.00
CA ALA A 110 30.54 -22.62 -24.69
C ALA A 110 29.03 -22.86 -24.88
N GLY A 111 28.62 -24.10 -25.17
CA GLY A 111 27.22 -24.49 -25.23
C GLY A 111 26.50 -24.30 -23.90
N GLU A 112 27.10 -24.74 -22.79
CA GLU A 112 26.51 -24.59 -21.45
C GLU A 112 26.36 -23.12 -21.04
N VAL A 113 27.39 -22.30 -21.29
CA VAL A 113 27.34 -20.85 -21.03
C VAL A 113 26.23 -20.19 -21.85
N LYS A 114 26.02 -20.63 -23.09
CA LYS A 114 24.93 -20.15 -23.95
C LYS A 114 23.55 -20.48 -23.36
N VAL A 115 23.38 -21.69 -22.84
CA VAL A 115 22.12 -22.11 -22.17
C VAL A 115 21.88 -21.28 -20.91
N LEU A 116 22.88 -21.16 -20.03
CA LEU A 116 22.77 -20.40 -18.78
C LEU A 116 22.48 -18.91 -19.01
N SER A 117 23.13 -18.30 -20.01
CA SER A 117 22.84 -16.91 -20.39
C SER A 117 21.43 -16.75 -20.97
N GLY A 118 20.94 -17.72 -21.74
CA GLY A 118 19.55 -17.76 -22.20
C GLY A 118 18.55 -17.84 -21.04
N GLN A 119 18.77 -18.74 -20.08
CA GLN A 119 17.95 -18.85 -18.86
C GLN A 119 17.97 -17.56 -18.03
N THR A 120 19.14 -16.92 -17.92
CA THR A 120 19.29 -15.63 -17.22
C THR A 120 18.49 -14.53 -17.91
N ALA A 121 18.47 -14.50 -19.24
CA ALA A 121 17.68 -13.53 -20.00
C ALA A 121 16.17 -13.74 -19.80
N GLU A 122 15.69 -15.00 -19.74
CA GLU A 122 14.27 -15.26 -19.48
C GLU A 122 13.89 -14.89 -18.04
N ALA A 123 14.73 -15.21 -17.05
CA ALA A 123 14.49 -14.84 -15.66
C ALA A 123 14.40 -13.32 -15.46
N THR A 124 15.27 -12.54 -16.13
CA THR A 124 15.21 -11.07 -16.05
C THR A 124 13.99 -10.48 -16.74
N LYS A 125 13.48 -11.13 -17.80
CA LYS A 125 12.20 -10.80 -18.42
C LYS A 125 11.03 -11.07 -17.48
N GLU A 126 10.98 -12.22 -16.81
CA GLU A 126 9.96 -12.51 -15.80
C GLU A 126 9.98 -11.49 -14.65
N ILE A 127 11.17 -11.10 -14.17
CA ILE A 127 11.31 -10.04 -13.17
C ILE A 127 10.74 -8.72 -13.69
N SER A 128 11.01 -8.35 -14.94
CA SER A 128 10.49 -7.12 -15.56
C SER A 128 8.95 -7.12 -15.62
N GLU A 129 8.34 -8.26 -15.90
CA GLU A 129 6.89 -8.42 -15.86
C GLU A 129 6.33 -8.28 -14.44
N VAL A 130 7.00 -8.87 -13.44
CA VAL A 130 6.65 -8.72 -12.02
C VAL A 130 6.72 -7.25 -11.59
N VAL A 131 7.82 -6.56 -11.92
CA VAL A 131 8.04 -5.12 -11.64
C VAL A 131 6.91 -4.29 -12.25
N THR A 132 6.54 -4.56 -13.50
CA THR A 132 5.43 -3.87 -14.18
C THR A 132 4.10 -4.06 -13.44
N ARG A 133 3.81 -5.29 -13.00
CA ARG A 133 2.59 -5.59 -12.22
C ARG A 133 2.60 -4.91 -10.85
N LEU A 134 3.75 -4.87 -10.17
CA LEU A 134 3.90 -4.21 -8.87
C LEU A 134 3.72 -2.70 -8.99
N ARG A 135 4.34 -2.07 -9.99
CA ARG A 135 4.15 -0.66 -10.28
C ARG A 135 2.68 -0.31 -10.51
N LYS A 136 1.99 -1.08 -11.36
CA LYS A 136 0.55 -0.88 -11.60
C LYS A 136 -0.28 -0.98 -10.32
N ARG A 137 0.05 -1.92 -9.42
CA ARG A 137 -0.61 -2.04 -8.11
C ARG A 137 -0.35 -0.82 -7.23
N ALA A 138 0.89 -0.35 -7.16
CA ALA A 138 1.24 0.87 -6.43
C ALA A 138 0.48 2.10 -6.97
N ASP A 139 0.34 2.19 -8.30
CA ASP A 139 -0.44 3.25 -8.96
C ASP A 139 -1.92 3.18 -8.60
N THR A 140 -2.54 2.00 -8.67
CA THR A 140 -3.93 1.81 -8.24
C THR A 140 -4.14 2.18 -6.77
N ILE A 141 -3.21 1.84 -5.87
CA ILE A 141 -3.33 2.20 -4.45
C ILE A 141 -3.25 3.73 -4.28
N ALA A 142 -2.37 4.41 -5.02
CA ALA A 142 -2.27 5.87 -4.98
C ALA A 142 -3.54 6.58 -5.45
N GLU A 143 -4.26 5.99 -6.43
CA GLU A 143 -5.52 6.53 -6.97
C GLU A 143 -6.73 6.36 -6.03
N LEU A 144 -6.62 5.54 -4.97
CA LEU A 144 -7.71 5.33 -4.00
C LEU A 144 -7.86 6.49 -3.00
N PHE A 145 -6.94 7.47 -3.01
CA PHE A 145 -6.90 8.58 -2.08
C PHE A 145 -7.06 9.92 -2.80
#